data_AF-A0A1G0R8M6-F1
#
_entry.id   AF-A0A1G0R8M6-F1
#
_cell.length_a   1.000
_cell.length_b   1.000
_cell.length_c   1.000
_cell.angle_alpha   90.00
_cell.angle_beta   90.00
_cell.angle_gamma   90.00
#
_symmetry.space_group_name_H-M   'P 1'
#
loop_
_entity.id
_entity.type
_entity.pdbx_description
1 polymer ?
#
loop_
_entity_poly.entity_id
_entity_poly.type
_entity_poly.pdbx_seq_one_letter_code
_entity_poly.pdbx_strand_id
1 'polypeptide(L)'
;MNKVLNFFDRNHAIAWIILAISIPAILYPRFNMQDIAIVRPFVGVHNGELTIDQQNYLHFVQYFRGEVPLDSVHAPYSFRPLIPFTASLMPFSDAMTSINLVNTFSVMLTVLLIILTLKKLGYSFGIRICGALLYVISFPTLYYSTTGHIDATSTMFLFAIIWARISGEDIWLILFFILAALAKETSIILFPFLFLHLYFHNNPSARFTFSSLFKCLKIPAQKENRNIYFIFWIAFILYFVTTIIARKAFGMFGDGSDYVWFPSAEHLADNIFRSKTYISLIISFGFPGLFALLYISKKHIVKKAVFNAFIIGMCTSLLMWVYSYFSAWADGRFIWTAYPFMIPLAAEYFRKRN
;
A
#
# COMPACT_ATOMS: atom_id res chain seq x y z
N MET A 1 -17.08 20.77 3.29
CA MET A 1 -16.87 19.41 3.84
C MET A 1 -18.08 18.94 4.65
N ASN A 2 -18.50 19.62 5.73
CA ASN A 2 -19.61 19.16 6.59
C ASN A 2 -20.92 18.88 5.83
N LYS A 3 -21.28 19.72 4.86
CA LYS A 3 -22.45 19.47 3.98
C LYS A 3 -22.35 18.12 3.24
N VAL A 4 -21.16 17.78 2.74
CA VAL A 4 -20.90 16.51 2.02
C VAL A 4 -20.94 15.32 2.99
N LEU A 5 -20.29 15.46 4.16
CA LEU A 5 -20.31 14.41 5.19
C LEU A 5 -21.75 14.12 5.65
N ASN A 6 -22.50 15.17 5.99
CA ASN A 6 -23.90 15.06 6.40
C ASN A 6 -24.79 14.53 5.28
N PHE A 7 -24.50 14.86 4.02
CA PHE A 7 -25.20 14.28 2.87
C PHE A 7 -25.00 12.77 2.83
N PHE A 8 -23.75 12.27 2.93
CA PHE A 8 -23.51 10.83 2.94
C PHE A 8 -24.07 10.13 4.18
N ASP A 9 -23.98 10.74 5.37
CA ASP A 9 -24.57 10.21 6.61
C ASP A 9 -26.10 10.08 6.52
N ARG A 10 -26.78 10.92 5.71
CA ARG A 10 -28.24 10.84 5.51
C ARG A 10 -28.65 9.96 4.33
N ASN A 11 -27.77 9.75 3.35
CA ASN A 11 -28.09 9.12 2.07
C ASN A 11 -27.19 7.91 1.80
N HIS A 12 -27.27 6.88 2.66
CA HIS A 12 -26.39 5.71 2.58
C HIS A 12 -26.41 5.00 1.22
N ALA A 13 -27.60 4.80 0.63
CA ALA A 13 -27.73 4.14 -0.66
C ALA A 13 -27.01 4.90 -1.79
N ILE A 14 -27.20 6.23 -1.85
CA ILE A 14 -26.53 7.08 -2.84
C ILE A 14 -25.01 7.06 -2.65
N ALA A 15 -24.55 7.10 -1.40
CA ALA A 15 -23.12 7.04 -1.09
C ALA A 15 -22.46 5.72 -1.58
N TRP A 16 -23.14 4.59 -1.41
CA TRP A 16 -22.68 3.30 -1.94
C TRP A 16 -22.69 3.26 -3.46
N ILE A 17 -23.72 3.80 -4.11
CA ILE A 17 -23.80 3.89 -5.58
C ILE A 17 -22.63 4.72 -6.13
N ILE A 18 -22.39 5.90 -5.55
CA ILE A 18 -21.27 6.76 -5.95
C ILE A 18 -19.95 6.00 -5.83
N LEU A 19 -19.72 5.32 -4.71
CA LEU A 19 -18.49 4.56 -4.49
C LEU A 19 -18.35 3.40 -5.49
N ALA A 20 -19.44 2.65 -5.72
CA ALA A 20 -19.47 1.53 -6.64
C ALA A 20 -19.23 1.94 -8.10
N ILE A 21 -19.75 3.09 -8.54
CA ILE A 21 -19.52 3.64 -9.88
C ILE A 21 -18.10 4.23 -10.00
N SER A 22 -17.58 4.83 -8.92
CA SER A 22 -16.25 5.46 -8.94
C SER A 22 -15.12 4.47 -9.21
N ILE A 23 -15.23 3.23 -8.73
CA ILE A 23 -14.20 2.20 -8.94
C ILE A 23 -13.99 1.90 -10.43
N PRO A 24 -14.97 1.40 -11.20
CA PRO A 24 -14.79 1.15 -12.62
C PRO A 24 -14.51 2.45 -13.40
N ALA A 25 -15.10 3.59 -13.01
CA ALA A 25 -14.82 4.86 -13.67
C ALA A 25 -13.34 5.29 -13.57
N ILE A 26 -12.66 4.92 -12.49
CA ILE A 26 -11.22 5.20 -12.31
C ILE A 26 -10.35 4.09 -12.91
N LEU A 27 -10.75 2.82 -12.82
CA LEU A 27 -9.90 1.71 -13.26
C LEU A 27 -9.98 1.43 -14.77
N TYR A 28 -11.14 1.62 -15.39
CA TYR A 28 -11.39 1.30 -16.79
C TYR A 28 -10.56 2.15 -17.78
N PRO A 29 -10.37 3.48 -17.58
CA PRO A 29 -9.65 4.33 -18.53
C PRO A 29 -8.22 3.91 -18.87
N ARG A 30 -7.62 3.02 -18.06
CA ARG A 30 -6.25 2.52 -18.22
C ARG A 30 -6.16 0.99 -18.24
N PHE A 31 -7.29 0.29 -18.23
CA PHE A 31 -7.31 -1.17 -18.15
C PHE A 31 -6.54 -1.77 -19.31
N ASN A 32 -5.57 -2.66 -19.02
CA ASN A 32 -4.65 -3.22 -20.01
C ASN A 32 -3.89 -2.17 -20.83
N MET A 33 -3.59 -1.00 -20.24
CA MET A 33 -2.95 0.12 -20.94
C MET A 33 -3.74 0.60 -22.18
N GLN A 34 -5.04 0.31 -22.26
CA GLN A 34 -5.94 0.84 -23.29
C GLN A 34 -6.32 2.29 -22.96
N ASP A 35 -5.28 3.13 -22.85
CA ASP A 35 -5.39 4.49 -22.36
C ASP A 35 -6.31 5.31 -23.27
N ILE A 36 -7.37 5.87 -22.67
CA ILE A 36 -8.29 6.78 -23.37
C ILE A 36 -7.53 7.98 -23.94
N ALA A 37 -8.05 8.56 -25.04
CA ALA A 37 -7.34 9.59 -25.81
C ALA A 37 -6.85 10.79 -24.98
N ILE A 38 -7.58 11.16 -23.93
CA ILE A 38 -7.24 12.28 -23.04
C ILE A 38 -6.08 11.93 -22.11
N VAL A 39 -5.95 10.66 -21.71
CA VAL A 39 -4.92 10.20 -20.76
C VAL A 39 -3.64 9.85 -21.50
N ARG A 40 -3.74 9.29 -22.72
CA ARG A 40 -2.63 8.80 -23.55
C ARG A 40 -1.41 9.73 -23.66
N PRO A 41 -1.53 11.06 -23.81
CA PRO A 41 -0.38 11.96 -23.90
C PRO A 41 0.46 12.05 -22.62
N PHE A 42 -0.10 11.61 -21.49
CA PHE A 42 0.49 11.76 -20.15
C PHE A 42 0.99 10.42 -19.56
N VAL A 43 0.92 9.34 -20.34
CA VAL A 43 1.17 7.96 -19.89
C VAL A 43 2.11 7.20 -20.82
N GLY A 44 2.94 6.34 -20.23
CA GLY A 44 3.84 5.44 -20.96
C GLY A 44 5.30 5.91 -21.06
N VAL A 45 6.19 4.94 -21.18
CA VAL A 45 7.48 5.08 -21.85
C VAL A 45 7.16 4.84 -23.33
N HIS A 46 7.48 5.79 -24.21
CA HIS A 46 7.31 5.74 -25.67
C HIS A 46 6.21 4.81 -26.24
N ASN A 47 5.04 5.36 -26.59
CA ASN A 47 4.06 4.70 -27.48
C ASN A 47 3.49 3.33 -27.03
N GLY A 48 3.32 3.09 -25.73
CA GLY A 48 2.62 1.89 -25.24
C GLY A 48 3.52 0.69 -24.97
N GLU A 49 4.84 0.90 -24.92
CA GLU A 49 5.77 -0.13 -24.48
C GLU A 49 5.59 -0.46 -22.99
N LEU A 50 5.76 -1.74 -22.68
CA LEU A 50 5.75 -2.25 -21.32
C LEU A 50 7.03 -1.84 -20.59
N THR A 51 6.89 -1.34 -19.38
CA THR A 51 7.99 -1.15 -18.44
C THR A 51 8.63 -2.49 -18.06
N ILE A 52 9.89 -2.45 -17.62
CA ILE A 52 10.61 -3.63 -17.13
C ILE A 52 9.83 -4.38 -16.04
N ASP A 53 9.19 -3.65 -15.12
CA ASP A 53 8.33 -4.23 -14.08
C ASP A 53 7.19 -5.04 -14.69
N GLN A 54 6.44 -4.43 -15.62
CA GLN A 54 5.28 -5.06 -16.26
C GLN A 54 5.71 -6.31 -17.02
N GLN A 55 6.75 -6.21 -17.86
CA GLN A 55 7.27 -7.35 -18.64
C GLN A 55 7.61 -8.54 -17.74
N ASN A 56 8.34 -8.31 -16.65
CA ASN A 56 8.72 -9.37 -15.72
C ASN A 56 7.52 -10.01 -15.01
N TYR A 57 6.52 -9.23 -14.59
CA TYR A 57 5.32 -9.81 -13.98
C TYR A 57 4.49 -10.62 -14.97
N LEU A 58 4.40 -10.20 -16.23
CA LEU A 58 3.74 -10.96 -17.28
C LEU A 58 4.47 -12.28 -17.55
N HIS A 59 5.79 -12.25 -17.73
CA HIS A 59 6.60 -13.46 -17.88
C HIS A 59 6.44 -14.39 -16.67
N PHE A 60 6.29 -13.84 -15.46
CA PHE A 60 6.10 -14.67 -14.28
C PHE A 60 4.74 -15.38 -14.25
N VAL A 61 3.68 -14.73 -14.77
CA VAL A 61 2.38 -15.39 -14.99
C VAL A 61 2.54 -16.52 -15.99
N GLN A 62 3.21 -16.25 -17.12
CA GLN A 62 3.46 -17.21 -18.19
C GLN A 62 4.30 -18.40 -17.73
N TYR A 63 5.29 -18.17 -16.85
CA TYR A 63 6.06 -19.22 -16.20
C TYR A 63 5.17 -20.16 -15.39
N PHE A 64 4.26 -19.62 -14.56
CA PHE A 64 3.31 -20.46 -13.82
C PHE A 64 2.31 -21.19 -14.71
N ARG A 65 2.13 -20.77 -15.97
CA ARG A 65 1.35 -21.49 -16.99
C ARG A 65 2.16 -22.51 -17.79
N GLY A 66 3.48 -22.55 -17.59
CA GLY A 66 4.39 -23.41 -18.36
C GLY A 66 4.67 -22.90 -19.77
N GLU A 67 4.42 -21.62 -20.05
CA GLU A 67 4.60 -21.00 -21.38
C GLU A 67 6.05 -20.52 -21.60
N VAL A 68 6.72 -20.07 -20.53
CA VAL A 68 8.11 -19.60 -20.57
C VAL A 68 8.93 -20.21 -19.42
N PRO A 69 10.25 -20.38 -19.58
CA PRO A 69 11.14 -20.81 -18.50
C PRO A 69 11.33 -19.74 -17.42
N LEU A 70 11.76 -20.15 -16.22
CA LEU A 70 11.93 -19.26 -15.05
C LEU A 70 13.02 -18.20 -15.24
N ASP A 71 14.05 -18.50 -16.03
CA ASP A 71 15.15 -17.59 -16.37
C ASP A 71 14.71 -16.35 -17.16
N SER A 72 13.47 -16.35 -17.68
CA SER A 72 12.84 -15.21 -18.33
C SER A 72 12.28 -14.17 -17.33
N VAL A 73 12.37 -14.44 -16.03
CA VAL A 73 11.91 -13.55 -14.94
C VAL A 73 13.10 -13.10 -14.10
N HIS A 74 13.40 -11.81 -14.18
CA HIS A 74 14.55 -11.23 -13.49
C HIS A 74 14.25 -10.85 -12.04
N ALA A 75 15.28 -10.86 -11.21
CA ALA A 75 15.23 -10.28 -9.88
C ALA A 75 15.13 -8.74 -9.96
N PRO A 76 14.42 -8.07 -9.03
CA PRO A 76 13.72 -8.61 -7.86
C PRO A 76 12.28 -9.08 -8.14
N TYR A 77 11.82 -9.05 -9.38
CA TYR A 77 10.42 -9.33 -9.72
C TYR A 77 10.06 -10.81 -9.47
N SER A 78 11.00 -11.72 -9.70
CA SER A 78 10.84 -13.15 -9.40
C SER A 78 10.61 -13.46 -7.92
N PHE A 79 10.91 -12.53 -7.01
CA PHE A 79 10.69 -12.73 -5.56
C PHE A 79 9.24 -12.51 -5.13
N ARG A 80 8.35 -12.16 -6.07
CA ARG A 80 6.97 -11.72 -5.81
C ARG A 80 5.94 -12.65 -6.46
N PRO A 81 5.93 -13.94 -6.08
CA PRO A 81 5.17 -14.95 -6.82
C PRO A 81 3.66 -14.85 -6.62
N LEU A 82 3.15 -14.21 -5.55
CA LEU A 82 1.74 -14.34 -5.18
C LEU A 82 0.78 -13.82 -6.27
N ILE A 83 1.03 -12.62 -6.79
CA ILE A 83 0.14 -12.01 -7.78
C ILE A 83 0.24 -12.75 -9.12
N PRO A 84 1.46 -13.00 -9.68
CA PRO A 84 1.58 -13.77 -10.91
C PRO A 84 1.00 -15.18 -10.82
N PHE A 85 1.19 -15.88 -9.69
CA PHE A 85 0.57 -17.18 -9.44
C PHE A 85 -0.96 -17.09 -9.38
N THR A 86 -1.51 -16.11 -8.67
CA THR A 86 -2.98 -15.95 -8.62
C THR A 86 -3.56 -15.60 -10.00
N ALA A 87 -2.85 -14.79 -10.78
CA ALA A 87 -3.25 -14.43 -12.14
C ALA A 87 -3.12 -15.61 -13.12
N SER A 88 -2.16 -16.51 -12.94
CA SER A 88 -1.99 -17.68 -13.83
C SER A 88 -3.16 -18.64 -13.76
N LEU A 89 -3.86 -18.71 -12.62
CA LEU A 89 -5.06 -19.52 -12.40
C LEU A 89 -6.32 -18.97 -13.10
N MET A 90 -6.28 -17.74 -13.62
CA MET A 90 -7.41 -17.13 -14.31
C MET A 90 -7.55 -17.68 -15.74
N PRO A 91 -8.78 -17.83 -16.27
CA PRO A 91 -9.05 -18.47 -17.56
C PRO A 91 -8.75 -17.57 -18.78
N PHE A 92 -8.03 -16.46 -18.63
CA PHE A 92 -7.75 -15.52 -19.71
C PHE A 92 -6.36 -15.77 -20.31
N SER A 93 -6.28 -15.88 -21.63
CA SER A 93 -5.00 -16.07 -22.33
C SER A 93 -4.03 -14.91 -22.09
N ASP A 94 -4.54 -13.68 -22.09
CA ASP A 94 -3.72 -12.50 -21.81
C ASP A 94 -3.34 -12.39 -20.32
N ALA A 95 -2.03 -12.43 -20.05
CA ALA A 95 -1.47 -12.32 -18.70
C ALA A 95 -1.76 -10.95 -18.07
N MET A 96 -1.78 -9.87 -18.86
CA MET A 96 -2.02 -8.52 -18.35
C MET A 96 -3.46 -8.38 -17.84
N THR A 97 -4.43 -8.85 -18.61
CA THR A 97 -5.84 -8.95 -18.21
C THR A 97 -5.96 -9.68 -16.87
N SER A 98 -5.28 -10.82 -16.72
CA SER A 98 -5.35 -11.63 -15.51
C SER A 98 -4.81 -10.88 -14.29
N ILE A 99 -3.65 -10.23 -14.39
CA ILE A 99 -3.11 -9.38 -13.32
C ILE A 99 -4.06 -8.22 -12.99
N ASN A 100 -4.60 -7.56 -14.01
CA ASN A 100 -5.46 -6.39 -13.83
C ASN A 100 -6.79 -6.74 -13.17
N LEU A 101 -7.31 -7.95 -13.38
CA LEU A 101 -8.48 -8.46 -12.66
C LEU A 101 -8.17 -8.73 -11.19
N VAL A 102 -7.01 -9.34 -10.89
CA VAL A 102 -6.54 -9.52 -9.49
C VAL A 102 -6.38 -8.17 -8.79
N ASN A 103 -5.81 -7.18 -9.47
CA ASN A 103 -5.68 -5.83 -8.92
C ASN A 103 -7.03 -5.13 -8.74
N THR A 104 -7.96 -5.28 -9.68
CA THR A 104 -9.31 -4.70 -9.58
C THR A 104 -10.03 -5.25 -8.35
N PHE A 105 -9.97 -6.57 -8.15
CA PHE A 105 -10.49 -7.21 -6.95
C PHE A 105 -9.80 -6.70 -5.67
N SER A 106 -8.47 -6.51 -5.73
CA SER A 106 -7.68 -5.97 -4.62
C SER A 106 -8.08 -4.53 -4.27
N VAL A 107 -8.38 -3.68 -5.26
CA VAL A 107 -8.89 -2.32 -5.06
C VAL A 107 -10.26 -2.35 -4.36
N MET A 108 -11.17 -3.24 -4.79
CA MET A 108 -12.47 -3.41 -4.15
C MET A 108 -12.34 -3.85 -2.69
N LEU A 109 -11.50 -4.85 -2.41
CA LEU A 109 -11.18 -5.29 -1.05
C LEU A 109 -10.57 -4.17 -0.21
N THR A 110 -9.66 -3.39 -0.79
CA THR A 110 -9.05 -2.24 -0.12
C THR A 110 -10.08 -1.21 0.31
N VAL A 111 -11.06 -0.91 -0.55
CA VAL A 111 -12.18 -0.01 -0.23
C VAL A 111 -12.99 -0.53 0.97
N LEU A 112 -13.29 -1.83 1.01
CA LEU A 112 -13.96 -2.45 2.15
C LEU A 112 -13.12 -2.35 3.43
N LEU A 113 -11.82 -2.66 3.35
CA LEU A 113 -10.88 -2.59 4.47
C LEU A 113 -10.74 -1.16 5.02
N ILE A 114 -10.73 -0.14 4.15
CA ILE A 114 -10.77 1.28 4.56
C ILE A 114 -12.03 1.56 5.37
N ILE A 115 -13.21 1.18 4.86
CA ILE A 115 -14.49 1.44 5.53
C ILE A 115 -14.56 0.72 6.88
N LEU A 116 -14.11 -0.53 6.95
CA LEU A 116 -14.07 -1.33 8.18
C LEU A 116 -13.08 -0.77 9.21
N THR A 117 -11.88 -0.36 8.76
CA THR A 117 -10.88 0.27 9.63
C THR A 117 -11.40 1.57 10.20
N LEU A 118 -11.96 2.45 9.36
CA LEU A 118 -12.53 3.72 9.80
C LEU A 118 -13.77 3.52 10.70
N LYS A 119 -14.56 2.46 10.47
CA LYS A 119 -15.64 2.06 11.39
C LYS A 119 -15.11 1.69 12.76
N LYS A 120 -14.06 0.88 12.83
CA LYS A 120 -13.43 0.46 14.10
C LYS A 120 -12.76 1.61 14.85
N LEU A 121 -12.29 2.63 14.13
CA LEU A 121 -11.80 3.89 14.71
C LEU A 121 -12.92 4.82 15.19
N GLY A 122 -14.19 4.46 14.99
CA GLY A 122 -15.36 5.20 15.51
C GLY A 122 -15.82 6.37 14.65
N TYR A 123 -15.45 6.43 13.36
CA TYR A 123 -15.90 7.51 12.47
C TYR A 123 -17.34 7.33 11.98
N SER A 124 -18.02 8.43 11.63
CA SER A 124 -19.36 8.39 11.01
C SER A 124 -19.33 7.75 9.61
N PHE A 125 -20.50 7.39 9.07
CA PHE A 125 -20.59 6.74 7.78
C PHE A 125 -20.06 7.64 6.65
N GLY A 126 -20.40 8.92 6.66
CA GLY A 126 -19.94 9.90 5.68
C GLY A 126 -18.43 10.06 5.66
N ILE A 127 -17.77 10.04 6.82
CA ILE A 127 -16.29 10.07 6.90
C ILE A 127 -15.69 8.78 6.32
N ARG A 128 -16.30 7.62 6.57
CA ARG A 128 -15.82 6.35 6.00
C ARG A 128 -15.89 6.36 4.48
N ILE A 129 -17.00 6.83 3.90
CA ILE A 129 -17.18 6.96 2.45
C ILE A 129 -16.18 7.96 1.88
N CYS A 130 -16.02 9.13 2.49
CA CYS A 130 -15.00 10.09 2.03
C CYS A 130 -13.58 9.51 2.09
N GLY A 131 -13.24 8.74 3.14
CA GLY A 131 -11.95 8.05 3.24
C GLY A 131 -11.74 7.01 2.13
N ALA A 132 -12.78 6.24 1.78
CA ALA A 132 -12.73 5.31 0.66
C ALA A 132 -12.61 6.03 -0.69
N LEU A 133 -13.36 7.11 -0.90
CA LEU A 133 -13.28 7.92 -2.12
C LEU A 133 -11.88 8.55 -2.29
N LEU A 134 -11.26 9.02 -1.20
CA LEU A 134 -9.88 9.52 -1.23
C LEU A 134 -8.87 8.49 -1.78
N TYR A 135 -9.10 7.20 -1.53
CA TYR A 135 -8.31 6.12 -2.12
C TYR A 135 -8.68 5.90 -3.59
N VAL A 136 -9.97 5.75 -3.89
CA VAL A 136 -10.45 5.41 -5.24
C VAL A 136 -10.07 6.47 -6.26
N ILE A 137 -10.32 7.75 -5.99
CA ILE A 137 -10.08 8.84 -6.94
C ILE A 137 -8.61 9.30 -7.00
N SER A 138 -7.73 8.63 -6.26
CA SER A 138 -6.33 9.03 -6.19
C SER A 138 -5.58 8.69 -7.47
N PHE A 139 -4.51 9.46 -7.73
CA PHE A 139 -3.66 9.22 -8.88
C PHE A 139 -3.06 7.82 -8.90
N PRO A 140 -2.55 7.23 -7.80
CA PRO A 140 -1.99 5.89 -7.85
C PRO A 140 -3.02 4.83 -8.24
N THR A 141 -4.26 4.95 -7.74
CA THR A 141 -5.34 4.03 -8.09
C THR A 141 -5.66 4.12 -9.59
N LEU A 142 -5.76 5.32 -10.15
CA LEU A 142 -5.97 5.53 -11.59
C LEU A 142 -4.79 5.01 -12.43
N TYR A 143 -3.56 5.32 -12.01
CA TYR A 143 -2.39 5.20 -12.87
C TYR A 143 -1.73 3.81 -12.82
N TYR A 144 -1.73 3.16 -11.66
CA TYR A 144 -0.93 1.95 -11.44
C TYR A 144 -1.76 0.68 -11.23
N SER A 145 -3.06 0.78 -10.93
CA SER A 145 -3.84 -0.41 -10.52
C SER A 145 -4.09 -1.39 -11.65
N THR A 146 -4.37 -0.92 -12.88
CA THR A 146 -4.88 -1.78 -13.97
C THR A 146 -3.98 -1.74 -15.21
N THR A 147 -2.68 -1.59 -14.99
CA THR A 147 -1.66 -1.55 -16.04
C THR A 147 -0.63 -2.68 -15.91
N GLY A 148 -0.93 -3.79 -15.23
CA GLY A 148 -0.03 -4.95 -15.13
C GLY A 148 1.05 -4.85 -14.03
N HIS A 149 0.96 -3.85 -13.15
CA HIS A 149 1.74 -3.82 -11.91
C HIS A 149 1.10 -4.70 -10.82
N ILE A 150 1.74 -4.83 -9.66
CA ILE A 150 1.22 -5.64 -8.52
C ILE A 150 0.94 -4.79 -7.26
N ASP A 151 1.09 -3.47 -7.40
CA ASP A 151 1.07 -2.52 -6.29
C ASP A 151 -0.30 -2.41 -5.62
N ALA A 152 -1.39 -2.66 -6.36
CA ALA A 152 -2.75 -2.65 -5.82
C ALA A 152 -2.94 -3.75 -4.76
N THR A 153 -2.57 -4.99 -5.08
CA THR A 153 -2.63 -6.12 -4.14
C THR A 153 -1.67 -5.94 -2.97
N SER A 154 -0.46 -5.41 -3.24
CA SER A 154 0.49 -5.10 -2.18
C SER A 154 -0.09 -4.09 -1.18
N THR A 155 -0.74 -3.04 -1.69
CA THR A 155 -1.40 -2.00 -0.88
C THR A 155 -2.61 -2.56 -0.12
N MET A 156 -3.39 -3.46 -0.75
CA MET A 156 -4.49 -4.16 -0.10
C MET A 156 -4.02 -4.92 1.15
N PHE A 157 -2.89 -5.63 1.08
CA PHE A 157 -2.34 -6.31 2.26
C PHE A 157 -1.91 -5.32 3.36
N LEU A 158 -1.42 -4.13 3.01
CA LEU A 158 -1.13 -3.11 4.01
C LEU A 158 -2.38 -2.69 4.78
N PHE A 159 -3.48 -2.46 4.06
CA PHE A 159 -4.78 -2.18 4.67
C PHE A 159 -5.32 -3.37 5.48
N ALA A 160 -5.12 -4.60 5.02
CA ALA A 160 -5.58 -5.81 5.71
C ALA A 160 -4.85 -5.99 7.06
N ILE A 161 -3.53 -5.77 7.10
CA ILE A 161 -2.73 -5.84 8.31
C ILE A 161 -3.14 -4.75 9.31
N ILE A 162 -3.33 -3.51 8.85
CA ILE A 162 -3.81 -2.42 9.71
C ILE A 162 -5.22 -2.71 10.22
N TRP A 163 -6.11 -3.16 9.35
CA TRP A 163 -7.47 -3.54 9.74
C TRP A 163 -7.47 -4.62 10.82
N ALA A 164 -6.67 -5.68 10.65
CA ALA A 164 -6.55 -6.76 11.63
C ALA A 164 -6.13 -6.21 13.00
N ARG A 165 -5.06 -5.40 13.03
CA ARG A 165 -4.55 -4.78 14.26
C ARG A 165 -5.55 -3.82 14.91
N ILE A 166 -6.23 -2.98 14.13
CA ILE A 166 -7.21 -2.01 14.62
C ILE A 166 -8.50 -2.71 15.09
N SER A 167 -8.85 -3.83 14.47
CA SER A 167 -10.06 -4.59 14.81
C SER A 167 -9.90 -5.49 16.03
N GLY A 168 -8.67 -5.75 16.48
CA GLY A 168 -8.33 -6.72 17.52
C GLY A 168 -8.21 -8.16 16.99
N GLU A 169 -8.16 -8.32 15.67
CA GLU A 169 -8.16 -9.60 14.95
C GLU A 169 -6.72 -10.06 14.68
N ASP A 170 -5.89 -10.03 15.72
CA ASP A 170 -4.43 -10.10 15.58
C ASP A 170 -3.91 -11.41 15.01
N ILE A 171 -4.65 -12.51 15.17
CA ILE A 171 -4.24 -13.81 14.62
C ILE A 171 -4.05 -13.76 13.10
N TRP A 172 -4.81 -12.91 12.41
CA TRP A 172 -4.72 -12.73 10.97
C TRP A 172 -3.44 -12.02 10.52
N LEU A 173 -2.71 -11.36 11.43
CA LEU A 173 -1.41 -10.77 11.12
C LEU A 173 -0.45 -11.82 10.57
N ILE A 174 -0.47 -13.04 11.11
CA ILE A 174 0.38 -14.14 10.65
C ILE A 174 0.14 -14.42 9.17
N LEU A 175 -1.12 -14.68 8.79
CA LEU A 175 -1.49 -14.97 7.41
C LEU A 175 -1.18 -13.78 6.49
N PHE A 176 -1.60 -12.58 6.89
CA PHE A 176 -1.42 -11.41 6.03
C PHE A 176 0.05 -11.03 5.84
N PHE A 177 0.92 -11.21 6.83
CA PHE A 177 2.35 -10.98 6.64
C PHE A 177 3.00 -12.01 5.72
N ILE A 178 2.63 -13.30 5.81
CA ILE A 178 3.09 -14.32 4.86
C ILE A 178 2.68 -13.94 3.43
N LEU A 179 1.40 -13.64 3.22
CA LEU A 179 0.90 -13.27 1.90
C LEU A 179 1.51 -11.96 1.40
N ALA A 180 1.66 -10.96 2.28
CA ALA A 180 2.29 -9.70 1.94
C ALA A 180 3.77 -9.87 1.55
N ALA A 181 4.51 -10.78 2.20
CA ALA A 181 5.89 -11.11 1.85
C ALA A 181 6.00 -11.70 0.44
N LEU A 182 5.04 -12.57 0.06
CA LEU A 182 4.96 -13.16 -1.29
C LEU A 182 4.42 -12.18 -2.34
N ALA A 183 3.68 -11.14 -1.92
CA ALA A 183 3.21 -10.08 -2.79
C ALA A 183 4.34 -9.08 -3.10
N LYS A 184 4.88 -8.44 -2.06
CA LYS A 184 5.91 -7.41 -2.18
C LYS A 184 6.51 -7.10 -0.81
N GLU A 185 7.83 -6.95 -0.77
CA GLU A 185 8.59 -6.72 0.46
C GLU A 185 8.30 -5.35 1.12
N THR A 186 7.58 -4.47 0.43
CA THR A 186 7.24 -3.13 0.97
C THR A 186 6.39 -3.19 2.24
N SER A 187 5.73 -4.31 2.53
CA SER A 187 4.98 -4.51 3.77
C SER A 187 5.80 -4.46 5.06
N ILE A 188 7.14 -4.54 4.97
CA ILE A 188 8.04 -4.34 6.11
C ILE A 188 7.84 -2.99 6.82
N ILE A 189 7.36 -1.96 6.10
CA ILE A 189 7.09 -0.62 6.65
C ILE A 189 6.01 -0.59 7.74
N LEU A 190 5.25 -1.67 7.87
CA LEU A 190 4.20 -1.77 8.89
C LEU A 190 4.74 -2.07 10.28
N PHE A 191 5.94 -2.65 10.40
CA PHE A 191 6.46 -3.03 11.73
C PHE A 191 6.63 -1.83 12.67
N PRO A 192 7.22 -0.68 12.25
CA PRO A 192 7.26 0.52 13.09
C PRO A 192 5.88 1.01 13.54
N PHE A 193 4.88 0.99 12.63
CA PHE A 193 3.50 1.32 12.95
C PHE A 193 2.93 0.37 14.01
N LEU A 194 3.04 -0.94 13.79
CA LEU A 194 2.48 -1.96 14.68
C LEU A 194 3.10 -1.89 16.07
N PHE A 195 4.44 -1.78 16.16
CA PHE A 195 5.13 -1.63 17.44
C PHE A 195 4.63 -0.43 18.25
N LEU A 196 4.53 0.74 17.62
CA LEU A 196 4.05 1.95 18.29
C LEU A 196 2.55 1.89 18.59
N HIS A 197 1.76 1.28 17.72
CA HIS A 197 0.34 1.11 17.95
C HIS A 197 0.10 0.25 19.21
N LEU A 198 0.82 -0.87 19.34
CA LEU A 198 0.79 -1.72 20.54
C LEU A 198 1.22 -0.96 21.79
N TYR A 199 2.28 -0.17 21.70
CA TYR A 199 2.77 0.64 22.81
C TYR A 199 1.74 1.65 23.31
N PHE A 200 1.13 2.40 22.39
CA PHE A 200 0.15 3.43 22.73
C PHE A 200 -1.21 2.87 23.12
N HIS A 201 -1.55 1.67 22.64
CA HIS A 201 -2.72 0.95 23.14
C HIS A 201 -2.56 0.63 24.64
N ASN A 202 -1.37 0.17 25.05
CA ASN A 202 -1.06 -0.15 26.44
C ASN A 202 -0.75 1.08 27.30
N ASN A 203 -0.41 2.22 26.69
CA ASN A 203 -0.07 3.46 27.39
C ASN A 203 -0.79 4.67 26.74
N PRO A 204 -2.11 4.82 26.92
CA PRO A 204 -2.90 5.84 26.21
C PRO A 204 -2.49 7.28 26.55
N SER A 205 -1.91 7.51 27.73
CA SER A 205 -1.42 8.81 28.21
C SER A 205 0.02 9.10 27.80
N ALA A 206 0.74 8.13 27.21
CA ALA A 206 2.13 8.32 26.84
C ALA A 206 2.26 9.34 25.71
N ARG A 207 3.19 10.28 25.90
CA ARG A 207 3.62 11.17 24.82
C ARG A 207 4.60 10.44 23.92
N PHE A 208 4.51 10.71 22.62
CA PHE A 208 5.52 10.23 21.69
C PHE A 208 6.85 10.93 21.97
N THR A 209 7.91 10.14 22.10
CA THR A 209 9.30 10.58 22.15
C THR A 209 10.12 9.63 21.29
N PHE A 210 11.27 10.03 20.77
CA PHE A 210 12.15 9.10 20.06
C PHE A 210 12.55 7.90 20.96
N SER A 211 12.70 8.16 22.27
CA SER A 211 12.90 7.10 23.27
C SER A 211 11.75 6.10 23.34
N SER A 212 10.52 6.49 22.95
CA SER A 212 9.36 5.59 22.94
C SER A 212 9.57 4.41 22.02
N LEU A 213 10.25 4.58 20.86
CA LEU A 213 10.62 3.47 19.96
C LEU A 213 11.44 2.40 20.68
N PHE A 214 12.44 2.81 21.47
CA PHE A 214 13.30 1.90 22.21
C PHE A 214 12.66 1.37 23.50
N LYS A 215 11.82 2.18 24.16
CA LYS A 215 11.06 1.75 25.34
C LYS A 215 10.08 0.62 24.99
N CYS A 216 9.49 0.63 23.79
CA CYS A 216 8.64 -0.46 23.30
C CYS A 216 9.32 -1.83 23.39
N LEU A 217 10.63 -1.90 23.13
CA LEU A 217 11.41 -3.15 23.17
C LEU A 217 11.67 -3.65 24.61
N LYS A 218 11.56 -2.76 25.61
CA LYS A 218 11.87 -3.05 27.01
C LYS A 218 10.65 -3.25 27.89
N ILE A 219 9.44 -3.05 27.37
CA ILE A 219 8.23 -3.19 28.20
C ILE A 219 8.03 -4.68 28.48
N PRO A 220 8.12 -5.10 29.76
CA PRO A 220 7.69 -6.44 30.10
C PRO A 220 6.21 -6.53 29.72
N ALA A 221 5.87 -7.45 28.81
CA ALA A 221 4.49 -7.67 28.42
C ALA A 221 3.68 -7.88 29.71
N GLN A 222 2.79 -6.93 30.03
CA GLN A 222 1.77 -7.18 31.04
C GLN A 222 1.06 -8.48 30.66
N LYS A 223 0.75 -9.31 31.66
CA LYS A 223 0.30 -10.70 31.48
C LYS A 223 -0.83 -10.85 30.44
N GLU A 224 -1.69 -9.83 30.35
CA GLU A 224 -2.84 -9.74 29.45
C GLU A 224 -2.48 -9.46 27.98
N ASN A 225 -1.33 -8.85 27.70
CA ASN A 225 -0.88 -8.48 26.35
C ASN A 225 0.19 -9.41 25.75
N ARG A 226 0.62 -10.44 26.50
CA ARG A 226 1.69 -11.35 26.08
C ARG A 226 1.38 -12.07 24.77
N ASN A 227 0.12 -12.44 24.56
CA ASN A 227 -0.33 -13.14 23.36
C ASN A 227 -0.16 -12.28 22.10
N ILE A 228 -0.41 -10.98 22.20
CA ILE A 228 -0.32 -10.07 21.06
C ILE A 228 1.14 -9.86 20.62
N TYR A 229 2.04 -9.62 21.58
CA TYR A 229 3.47 -9.52 21.28
C TYR A 229 4.02 -10.82 20.69
N PHE A 230 3.55 -11.97 21.18
CA PHE A 230 3.92 -13.28 20.64
C PHE A 230 3.45 -13.45 19.19
N ILE A 231 2.18 -13.15 18.88
CA ILE A 231 1.64 -13.18 17.52
C ILE A 231 2.43 -12.24 16.59
N PHE A 232 2.74 -11.03 17.07
CA PHE A 232 3.53 -10.07 16.33
C PHE A 232 4.92 -10.62 15.96
N TRP A 233 5.64 -11.21 16.92
CA TRP A 233 6.96 -11.79 16.67
C TRP A 233 6.91 -13.00 15.75
N ILE A 234 5.89 -13.86 15.88
CA ILE A 234 5.66 -14.95 14.93
C ILE A 234 5.45 -14.39 13.53
N ALA A 235 4.58 -13.39 13.37
CA ALA A 235 4.32 -12.79 12.07
C ALA A 235 5.57 -12.13 11.48
N PHE A 236 6.39 -11.48 12.31
CA PHE A 236 7.69 -10.91 11.92
C PHE A 236 8.66 -12.00 11.45
N ILE A 237 8.85 -13.07 12.21
CA ILE A 237 9.76 -14.16 11.83
C ILE A 237 9.28 -14.82 10.54
N LEU A 238 7.99 -15.16 10.46
CA LEU A 238 7.42 -15.81 9.28
C LEU A 238 7.51 -14.93 8.05
N TYR A 239 7.34 -13.61 8.17
CA TYR A 239 7.58 -12.66 7.09
C TYR A 239 8.98 -12.83 6.49
N PHE A 240 10.04 -12.78 7.32
CA PHE A 240 11.41 -12.95 6.84
C PHE A 240 11.69 -14.34 6.28
N VAL A 241 11.19 -15.39 6.94
CA VAL A 241 11.32 -16.78 6.46
C VAL A 241 10.68 -16.93 5.09
N THR A 242 9.46 -16.41 4.90
CA THR A 242 8.77 -16.42 3.62
C THR A 242 9.52 -15.65 2.54
N THR A 243 10.06 -14.46 2.84
CA THR A 243 10.90 -13.71 1.89
C THR A 243 12.16 -14.49 1.51
N ILE A 244 12.84 -15.15 2.46
CA ILE A 244 14.02 -15.97 2.18
C ILE A 244 13.66 -17.18 1.32
N ILE A 245 12.54 -17.86 1.62
CA ILE A 245 12.07 -19.00 0.83
C ILE A 245 11.74 -18.57 -0.59
N ALA A 246 11.00 -17.47 -0.78
CA ALA A 246 10.67 -16.95 -2.11
C ALA A 246 11.93 -16.62 -2.92
N ARG A 247 12.91 -15.97 -2.29
CA ARG A 247 14.21 -15.69 -2.92
C ARG A 247 15.01 -16.94 -3.27
N LYS A 248 14.99 -17.97 -2.44
CA LYS A 248 15.68 -19.24 -2.76
C LYS A 248 14.95 -20.03 -3.84
N ALA A 249 13.63 -20.01 -3.84
CA ALA A 249 12.81 -20.75 -4.80
C ALA A 249 12.84 -20.12 -6.21
N PHE A 250 12.91 -18.79 -6.29
CA PHE A 250 12.78 -18.05 -7.56
C PHE A 250 13.98 -17.15 -7.90
N GLY A 251 15.04 -17.16 -7.09
CA GLY A 251 16.19 -16.24 -7.20
C GLY A 251 17.52 -16.85 -7.59
N MET A 252 17.55 -18.12 -8.01
CA MET A 252 18.63 -18.66 -8.85
C MET A 252 18.13 -18.40 -10.28
N PHE A 253 18.81 -17.65 -11.16
CA PHE A 253 20.11 -17.93 -11.75
C PHE A 253 20.79 -16.62 -12.18
N GLY A 254 22.01 -16.35 -11.71
CA GLY A 254 22.79 -15.17 -12.07
C GLY A 254 23.80 -14.83 -10.98
N ASP A 255 24.99 -14.35 -11.33
CA ASP A 255 26.10 -13.95 -10.43
C ASP A 255 25.81 -12.68 -9.59
N GLY A 256 24.55 -12.22 -9.59
CA GLY A 256 24.14 -10.94 -9.01
C GLY A 256 24.10 -9.79 -10.01
N SER A 257 24.53 -10.00 -11.28
CA SER A 257 24.48 -9.00 -12.36
C SER A 257 23.07 -8.48 -12.68
N ASP A 258 22.06 -9.31 -12.47
CA ASP A 258 20.70 -9.05 -12.97
C ASP A 258 19.82 -8.27 -11.97
N TYR A 259 20.34 -7.98 -10.78
CA TYR A 259 19.60 -7.20 -9.80
C TYR A 259 19.66 -5.71 -10.13
N VAL A 260 18.58 -5.19 -10.71
CA VAL A 260 18.53 -3.82 -11.24
C VAL A 260 18.31 -2.72 -10.20
N TRP A 261 18.17 -3.04 -8.90
CA TRP A 261 17.80 -2.05 -7.85
C TRP A 261 18.91 -1.76 -6.83
N PHE A 262 20.17 -1.75 -7.25
CA PHE A 262 21.27 -1.38 -6.36
C PHE A 262 21.30 0.12 -6.09
N PRO A 263 21.50 0.56 -4.83
CA PRO A 263 21.73 1.96 -4.52
C PRO A 263 22.93 2.52 -5.29
N SER A 264 22.73 3.58 -6.09
CA SER A 264 23.81 4.21 -6.85
C SER A 264 23.69 5.74 -6.86
N ALA A 265 24.83 6.42 -7.01
CA ALA A 265 24.86 7.88 -7.16
C ALA A 265 24.26 8.33 -8.49
N GLU A 266 24.32 7.48 -9.52
CA GLU A 266 23.71 7.70 -10.83
C GLU A 266 22.19 7.77 -10.73
N HIS A 267 21.56 6.78 -10.09
CA HIS A 267 20.11 6.81 -9.84
C HIS A 267 19.68 8.02 -9.01
N LEU A 268 20.50 8.42 -8.02
CA LEU A 268 20.23 9.62 -7.24
C LEU A 268 20.21 10.87 -8.13
N ALA A 269 21.24 11.05 -8.97
CA ALA A 269 21.32 12.18 -9.89
C ALA A 269 20.14 12.18 -10.86
N ASP A 270 19.86 11.05 -11.51
CA ASP A 270 18.74 10.89 -12.45
C ASP A 270 17.41 11.26 -11.81
N ASN A 271 17.12 10.75 -10.61
CA ASN A 271 15.87 11.01 -9.92
C ASN A 271 15.74 12.47 -9.46
N ILE A 272 16.86 13.12 -9.08
CA ILE A 272 16.87 14.54 -8.68
C ILE A 272 16.55 15.45 -9.87
N PHE A 273 17.11 15.18 -11.05
CA PHE A 273 16.92 16.04 -12.22
C PHE A 273 15.67 15.68 -13.04
N ARG A 274 15.02 14.55 -12.76
CA ARG A 274 13.81 14.11 -13.46
C ARG A 274 12.56 14.79 -12.93
N SER A 275 11.99 15.72 -13.70
CA SER A 275 10.74 16.43 -13.38
C SER A 275 9.55 15.50 -13.07
N LYS A 276 9.46 14.36 -13.78
CA LYS A 276 8.41 13.34 -13.56
C LYS A 276 8.40 12.82 -12.12
N THR A 277 9.54 12.76 -11.44
CA THR A 277 9.65 12.33 -10.04
C THR A 277 8.80 13.20 -9.12
N TYR A 278 8.94 14.53 -9.24
CA TYR A 278 8.24 15.49 -8.38
C TYR A 278 6.77 15.67 -8.76
N ILE A 279 6.46 15.67 -10.06
CA ILE A 279 5.07 15.76 -10.52
C ILE A 279 4.31 14.53 -10.01
N SER A 280 4.88 13.34 -10.19
CA SER A 280 4.28 12.08 -9.73
C SER A 280 4.14 12.03 -8.20
N LEU A 281 5.13 12.55 -7.46
CA LEU A 281 5.04 12.72 -6.00
C LEU A 281 3.84 13.59 -5.62
N ILE A 282 3.72 14.80 -6.18
CA ILE A 282 2.69 15.77 -5.77
C ILE A 282 1.29 15.22 -6.03
N ILE A 283 1.05 14.67 -7.23
CA ILE A 283 -0.26 14.12 -7.60
C ILE A 283 -0.59 12.83 -6.83
N SER A 284 0.42 12.02 -6.51
CA SER A 284 0.24 10.79 -5.73
C SER A 284 0.07 11.04 -4.25
N PHE A 285 0.72 12.07 -3.71
CA PHE A 285 0.48 12.54 -2.35
C PHE A 285 -0.95 13.09 -2.25
N GLY A 286 -1.35 13.91 -3.23
CA GLY A 286 -2.73 14.28 -3.53
C GLY A 286 -3.55 14.75 -2.33
N PHE A 287 -4.86 14.53 -2.40
CA PHE A 287 -5.77 14.86 -1.31
C PHE A 287 -5.55 14.05 -0.02
N PRO A 288 -5.27 12.73 -0.06
CA PRO A 288 -5.02 11.96 1.17
C PRO A 288 -3.86 12.54 1.99
N GLY A 289 -2.73 12.81 1.33
CA GLY A 289 -1.55 13.38 1.97
C GLY A 289 -1.78 14.82 2.42
N LEU A 290 -2.43 15.66 1.60
CA LEU A 290 -2.74 17.05 1.97
C LEU A 290 -3.57 17.11 3.27
N PHE A 291 -4.66 16.34 3.35
CA PHE A 291 -5.50 16.33 4.55
C PHE A 291 -4.79 15.73 5.77
N ALA A 292 -3.93 14.71 5.56
CA ALA A 292 -3.08 14.19 6.63
C ALA A 292 -2.11 15.26 7.17
N LEU A 293 -1.45 16.05 6.31
CA LEU A 293 -0.58 17.15 6.74
C LEU A 293 -1.35 18.26 7.45
N LEU A 294 -2.56 18.61 6.97
CA LEU A 294 -3.42 19.60 7.63
C LEU A 294 -3.88 19.15 9.03
N TYR A 295 -4.00 17.85 9.26
CA TYR A 295 -4.21 17.29 10.60
C TYR A 295 -2.96 17.45 11.47
N ILE A 296 -1.81 17.00 10.97
CA ILE A 296 -0.54 16.97 11.70
C ILE A 296 -0.06 18.39 12.07
N SER A 297 -0.18 19.35 11.15
CA SER A 297 0.33 20.72 11.33
C SER A 297 -0.36 21.48 12.47
N LYS A 298 -1.57 21.06 12.84
CA LYS A 298 -2.31 21.65 13.96
C LYS A 298 -1.81 21.05 15.28
N LYS A 299 -0.72 21.61 15.82
CA LYS A 299 0.00 21.13 17.04
C LYS A 299 -0.88 20.79 18.26
N HIS A 300 -2.08 21.37 18.39
CA HIS A 300 -3.00 21.10 19.51
C HIS A 300 -3.94 19.90 19.30
N ILE A 301 -3.85 19.23 18.15
CA ILE A 301 -4.89 18.32 17.65
C ILE A 301 -4.50 16.84 17.77
N VAL A 302 -3.22 16.47 17.75
CA VAL A 302 -2.78 15.06 17.92
C VAL A 302 -2.81 14.68 19.41
N LYS A 303 -4.01 14.61 20.00
CA LYS A 303 -4.19 14.28 21.42
C LYS A 303 -4.29 12.78 21.69
N LYS A 304 -4.69 11.98 20.70
CA LYS A 304 -4.82 10.53 20.86
C LYS A 304 -3.52 9.86 20.44
N ALA A 305 -2.90 9.16 21.39
CA ALA A 305 -1.62 8.48 21.22
C ALA A 305 -1.59 7.50 20.03
N VAL A 306 -2.73 6.86 19.72
CA VAL A 306 -2.91 5.96 18.58
C VAL A 306 -2.58 6.63 17.23
N PHE A 307 -2.85 7.93 17.04
CA PHE A 307 -2.53 8.62 15.78
C PHE A 307 -1.03 8.88 15.59
N ASN A 308 -0.23 8.82 16.65
CA ASN A 308 1.23 8.89 16.50
C ASN A 308 1.76 7.66 15.75
N ALA A 309 1.14 6.48 15.94
CA ALA A 309 1.51 5.30 15.17
C ALA A 309 1.26 5.53 13.68
N PHE A 310 0.09 6.07 13.30
CA PHE A 310 -0.22 6.40 11.90
C PHE A 310 0.76 7.44 11.31
N ILE A 311 1.15 8.46 12.07
CA ILE A 311 2.18 9.43 11.63
C ILE A 311 3.51 8.71 11.34
N ILE A 312 3.93 7.80 12.22
CA ILE A 312 5.17 7.04 12.00
C ILE A 312 5.07 6.08 10.82
N GLY A 313 3.92 5.42 10.62
CA GLY A 313 3.67 4.61 9.43
C GLY A 313 3.77 5.44 8.14
N MET A 314 3.16 6.64 8.14
CA MET A 314 3.28 7.59 7.04
C MET A 314 4.74 8.01 6.79
N CYS A 315 5.47 8.40 7.84
CA CYS A 315 6.89 8.75 7.71
C CYS A 315 7.75 7.59 7.20
N THR A 316 7.53 6.37 7.70
CA THR A 316 8.26 5.16 7.27
C THR A 316 8.00 4.87 5.79
N SER A 317 6.75 5.05 5.33
CA SER A 317 6.39 4.91 3.92
C SER A 317 7.05 5.98 3.05
N LEU A 318 7.13 7.22 3.52
CA LEU A 318 7.83 8.30 2.82
C LEU A 318 9.35 8.08 2.79
N LEU A 319 9.94 7.46 3.81
CA LEU A 319 11.35 7.04 3.78
C LEU A 319 11.61 5.99 2.69
N MET A 320 10.65 5.11 2.38
CA MET A 320 10.78 4.21 1.22
C MET A 320 10.80 4.97 -0.11
N TRP A 321 10.03 6.05 -0.23
CA TRP A 321 10.11 6.93 -1.40
C TRP A 321 11.47 7.65 -1.46
N VAL A 322 12.01 8.10 -0.33
CA VAL A 322 13.38 8.64 -0.29
C VAL A 322 14.42 7.59 -0.69
N TYR A 323 14.28 6.35 -0.21
CA TYR A 323 15.15 5.24 -0.60
C TYR A 323 15.10 4.98 -2.11
N SER A 324 13.92 5.11 -2.73
CA SER A 324 13.76 4.93 -4.18
C SER A 324 14.60 5.89 -5.02
N TYR A 325 15.01 7.06 -4.50
CA TYR A 325 15.95 7.93 -5.21
C TYR A 325 17.28 7.24 -5.49
N PHE A 326 17.73 6.37 -4.60
CA PHE A 326 19.02 5.70 -4.73
C PHE A 326 18.92 4.40 -5.51
N SER A 327 17.80 3.69 -5.40
CA SER A 327 17.73 2.28 -5.80
C SER A 327 16.82 1.99 -6.99
N ALA A 328 15.95 2.92 -7.39
CA ALA A 328 14.92 2.65 -8.40
C ALA A 328 14.48 3.93 -9.10
N TRP A 329 13.49 3.85 -9.96
CA TRP A 329 12.82 5.02 -10.50
C TRP A 329 11.87 5.61 -9.45
N ALA A 330 12.27 6.73 -8.84
CA ALA A 330 11.47 7.42 -7.85
C ALA A 330 10.20 8.00 -8.50
N ASP A 331 9.05 7.44 -8.16
CA ASP A 331 7.76 7.88 -8.66
C ASP A 331 6.67 7.75 -7.58
N GLY A 332 5.46 8.14 -7.94
CA GLY A 332 4.30 8.15 -7.09
C GLY A 332 3.84 6.80 -6.55
N ARG A 333 4.28 5.67 -7.13
CA ARG A 333 3.92 4.32 -6.65
C ARG A 333 4.37 4.11 -5.21
N PHE A 334 5.57 4.58 -4.88
CA PHE A 334 6.10 4.45 -3.52
C PHE A 334 5.27 5.23 -2.49
N ILE A 335 4.59 6.31 -2.90
CA ILE A 335 3.70 7.09 -2.03
C ILE A 335 2.41 6.35 -1.73
N TRP A 336 1.96 5.45 -2.61
CA TRP A 336 0.73 4.69 -2.41
C TRP A 336 0.76 3.86 -1.13
N THR A 337 1.96 3.40 -0.74
CA THR A 337 2.22 2.65 0.49
C THR A 337 1.93 3.44 1.76
N ALA A 338 1.88 4.77 1.67
CA ALA A 338 1.55 5.67 2.78
C ALA A 338 0.04 5.85 3.00
N TYR A 339 -0.80 5.46 2.03
CA TYR A 339 -2.26 5.65 2.07
C TYR A 339 -2.95 4.97 3.25
N PRO A 340 -2.56 3.75 3.67
CA PRO A 340 -3.10 3.12 4.87
C PRO A 340 -2.94 3.96 6.14
N PHE A 341 -1.99 4.90 6.14
CA PHE A 341 -1.76 5.82 7.25
C PHE A 341 -2.34 7.21 6.99
N MET A 342 -2.22 7.74 5.77
CA MET A 342 -2.75 9.05 5.40
C MET A 342 -4.28 9.11 5.50
N ILE A 343 -4.99 8.05 5.11
CA ILE A 343 -6.46 8.05 5.11
C ILE A 343 -7.05 8.16 6.52
N PRO A 344 -6.59 7.38 7.54
CA PRO A 344 -7.02 7.59 8.92
C PRO A 344 -6.71 8.99 9.47
N LEU A 345 -5.58 9.59 9.08
CA LEU A 345 -5.21 10.96 9.49
C LEU A 345 -6.12 12.01 8.80
N ALA A 346 -6.43 11.83 7.52
CA ALA A 346 -7.38 12.65 6.78
C ALA A 346 -8.80 12.52 7.34
N ALA A 347 -9.22 11.32 7.72
CA ALA A 347 -10.52 11.08 8.37
C ALA A 347 -10.62 11.83 9.72
N GLU A 348 -9.54 11.84 10.51
CA GLU A 348 -9.49 12.60 11.75
C GLU A 348 -9.54 14.12 11.51
N TYR A 349 -8.92 14.61 10.43
CA TYR A 349 -9.07 15.99 9.99
C TYR A 349 -10.54 16.34 9.73
N PHE A 350 -11.26 15.49 8.99
CA PHE A 350 -12.67 15.69 8.68
C PHE A 350 -13.54 15.66 9.93
N ARG A 351 -13.31 14.70 10.83
CA ARG A 351 -14.07 14.55 12.07
C ARG A 351 -14.03 15.79 12.95
N LYS A 352 -12.92 16.51 12.99
CA LYS A 352 -12.77 17.72 13.82
C LYS A 352 -13.30 19.00 13.19
N ARG A 353 -13.64 18.94 11.91
CA ARG A 353 -14.28 20.05 11.19
C ARG A 353 -15.79 19.90 11.14
N ASN A 354 -16.29 18.67 11.22
CA ASN A 354 -17.69 18.37 11.48
C ASN A 354 -18.04 18.71 12.94
#